data_AF-A0A842SHB0-F1
#
_entry.id   AF-A0A842SHB0-F1
#
_cell.length_a   1.000
_cell.length_b   1.000
_cell.length_c   1.000
_cell.angle_alpha   90.00
_cell.angle_beta   90.00
_cell.angle_gamma   90.00
#
_symmetry.space_group_name_H-M   'P 1'
#
loop_
_entity.id
_entity.type
_entity.pdbx_description
1 polymer ?
#
loop_
_entity_poly.entity_id
_entity_poly.type
_entity_poly.pdbx_seq_one_letter_code
_entity_poly.pdbx_strand_id
1 'polypeptide(L)'
;MSRIMEIEREIQEIKKSQDFKKINENIQILESNSGSRSIRVDSPENNEEILLRRNTDEAKEITQSYQDLRKTYIDKLKELENEKTRLKRELFG
;
A
#
# COMPACT_ATOMS: atom_id res chain seq x y z
N MET A 1 -0.13 2.53 28.73
CA MET A 1 -1.09 2.99 27.69
C MET A 1 -2.04 1.84 27.39
N SER A 2 -3.25 2.08 26.89
CA SER A 2 -4.14 0.98 26.46
C SER A 2 -3.63 0.43 25.12
N ARG A 3 -3.56 -0.90 24.96
CA ARG A 3 -3.21 -1.56 23.69
C ARG A 3 -4.07 -1.06 22.51
N ILE A 4 -5.32 -0.67 22.76
CA ILE A 4 -6.19 -0.07 21.74
C ILE A 4 -5.61 1.24 21.19
N MET A 5 -5.05 2.09 22.04
CA MET A 5 -4.42 3.35 21.61
C MET A 5 -3.11 3.11 20.86
N GLU A 6 -2.35 2.08 21.23
CA GLU A 6 -1.14 1.67 20.51
C GLU A 6 -1.49 1.21 19.10
N ILE A 7 -2.47 0.31 18.96
CA ILE A 7 -2.96 -0.15 17.66
C ILE A 7 -3.48 1.02 16.79
N GLU A 8 -4.18 1.98 17.40
CA GLU A 8 -4.64 3.18 16.68
C GLU A 8 -3.47 4.01 16.13
N ARG A 9 -2.37 4.13 16.88
CA ARG A 9 -1.15 4.81 16.41
C ARG A 9 -0.49 4.02 15.29
N GLU A 10 -0.32 2.71 15.44
CA GLU A 10 0.27 1.83 14.42
C GLU A 10 -0.50 1.94 13.08
N ILE A 11 -1.84 1.90 13.11
CA ILE A 11 -2.68 2.09 11.93
C ILE A 11 -2.45 3.46 11.28
N GLN A 12 -2.35 4.52 12.08
CA GLN A 12 -2.12 5.87 11.57
C GLN A 12 -0.72 6.04 10.99
N GLU A 13 0.29 5.43 11.59
CA GLU A 13 1.66 5.43 11.10
C GLU A 13 1.75 4.73 9.75
N ILE A 14 1.15 3.55 9.58
CA ILE A 14 1.09 2.86 8.29
C ILE A 14 0.40 3.74 7.23
N LYS A 15 -0.77 4.30 7.55
CA LYS A 15 -1.52 5.16 6.61
C LYS A 15 -0.79 6.45 6.25
N LYS A 16 0.07 6.96 7.12
CA LYS A 16 0.85 8.18 6.90
C LYS A 16 2.23 7.92 6.31
N SER A 17 2.70 6.67 6.34
CA SER A 17 4.02 6.28 5.84
C SER A 17 4.20 6.70 4.38
N GLN A 18 5.41 7.16 4.07
CA GLN A 18 5.75 7.58 2.70
C GLN A 18 5.71 6.39 1.75
N ASP A 19 6.18 5.22 2.20
CA ASP A 19 6.21 4.00 1.40
C ASP A 19 4.80 3.57 0.98
N PHE A 20 3.85 3.55 1.92
CA PHE A 20 2.47 3.18 1.60
C PHE A 20 1.83 4.18 0.62
N LYS A 21 2.12 5.48 0.76
CA LYS A 21 1.64 6.50 -0.18
C LYS A 21 2.22 6.30 -1.57
N LYS A 22 3.55 6.16 -1.67
CA LYS A 22 4.25 5.92 -2.94
C LYS A 22 3.77 4.66 -3.66
N ILE A 23 3.55 3.57 -2.92
CA ILE A 23 2.98 2.34 -3.50
C ILE A 23 1.62 2.63 -4.14
N ASN A 24 0.71 3.32 -3.42
CA ASN A 24 -0.61 3.65 -3.96
C ASN A 24 -0.53 4.62 -5.16
N GLU A 25 0.38 5.59 -5.12
CA GLU A 25 0.62 6.53 -6.23
C GLU A 25 1.14 5.81 -7.48
N ASN A 26 2.15 4.94 -7.35
CA ASN A 26 2.69 4.17 -8.47
C ASN A 26 1.65 3.23 -9.08
N ILE A 27 0.84 2.54 -8.26
CA ILE A 27 -0.28 1.72 -8.75
C ILE A 27 -1.27 2.58 -9.54
N GLN A 28 -1.62 3.77 -9.03
CA GLN A 28 -2.54 4.66 -9.73
C GLN A 28 -2.00 5.09 -11.10
N ILE A 29 -0.69 5.35 -11.21
CA ILE A 29 -0.04 5.67 -12.48
C ILE A 29 -0.09 4.48 -13.44
N LEU A 30 0.25 3.28 -12.95
CA LEU A 30 0.30 2.03 -13.71
C LEU A 30 -1.07 1.61 -14.25
N GLU A 31 -2.11 1.66 -13.42
CA GLU A 31 -3.48 1.26 -13.75
C GLU A 31 -4.27 2.32 -14.52
N SER A 32 -3.80 3.58 -14.53
CA SER A 32 -4.47 4.65 -15.27
C SER A 32 -4.44 4.38 -16.77
N ASN A 33 -5.60 4.29 -17.41
CA ASN A 33 -5.69 4.15 -18.87
C ASN A 33 -5.56 5.49 -19.61
N SER A 34 -5.37 6.58 -18.88
CA SER A 34 -5.33 7.93 -19.42
C SER A 34 -3.89 8.46 -19.53
N GLY A 35 -3.65 9.30 -20.55
CA GLY A 35 -2.39 10.02 -20.73
C GLY A 35 -1.41 9.36 -21.70
N SER A 36 -0.12 9.60 -21.45
CA SER A 36 0.98 9.13 -22.31
C SER A 36 1.04 7.60 -22.41
N ARG A 37 1.46 7.09 -23.57
CA ARG A 37 1.80 5.67 -23.76
C ARG A 37 3.01 5.24 -22.94
N SER A 38 3.87 6.19 -22.57
CA SER A 38 5.00 5.97 -21.68
C SER A 38 4.74 6.63 -20.33
N ILE A 39 4.98 5.90 -19.26
CA ILE A 39 4.81 6.33 -17.87
C ILE A 39 6.13 6.25 -17.13
N ARG A 40 6.29 7.14 -16.16
CA ARG A 40 7.40 7.10 -15.20
C ARG A 40 6.84 6.65 -13.87
N VAL A 41 7.50 5.66 -13.29
CA VAL A 41 7.17 5.09 -11.98
C VAL A 41 8.46 4.78 -11.27
N ASP A 42 8.44 4.73 -9.95
CA ASP A 42 9.58 4.22 -9.21
C ASP A 42 9.63 2.69 -9.35
N SER A 43 10.82 2.11 -9.36
CA SER A 43 11.00 0.65 -9.29
C SER A 43 10.66 0.14 -7.89
N PRO A 44 9.89 -0.95 -7.76
CA PRO A 44 9.56 -1.52 -6.47
C PRO A 44 10.77 -2.12 -5.73
N GLU A 45 11.88 -2.38 -6.42
CA GLU A 45 13.08 -3.00 -5.84
C GLU A 45 14.03 -1.98 -5.21
N ASN A 46 14.24 -0.84 -5.87
CA ASN A 46 15.28 0.13 -5.50
C ASN A 46 14.78 1.59 -5.44
N ASN A 47 13.50 1.85 -5.68
CA ASN A 47 12.90 3.19 -5.76
C ASN A 47 13.56 4.13 -6.79
N GLU A 48 14.23 3.58 -7.81
CA GLU A 48 14.74 4.39 -8.94
C GLU A 48 13.65 4.62 -9.99
N GLU A 49 13.61 5.81 -10.58
CA GLU A 49 12.64 6.13 -11.64
C GLU A 49 12.91 5.29 -12.90
N ILE A 50 11.89 4.58 -13.37
CA ILE A 50 11.92 3.78 -14.59
C ILE A 50 10.86 4.29 -15.58
N LEU A 51 11.19 4.24 -16.87
CA LEU A 51 10.29 4.61 -17.95
C LEU A 51 9.69 3.36 -18.59
N LEU A 52 8.40 3.14 -18.40
CA LEU A 52 7.69 1.99 -18.92
C LEU A 52 6.71 2.37 -20.01
N ARG A 53 6.48 1.46 -20.96
CA ARG A 53 5.37 1.59 -21.89
C ARG A 53 4.13 0.89 -21.32
N ARG A 54 2.99 1.57 -21.35
CA ARG A 54 1.70 1.01 -20.92
C ARG A 54 1.34 -0.25 -21.69
N ASN A 55 0.61 -1.16 -21.04
CA ASN A 55 0.11 -2.43 -21.59
C ASN A 55 1.19 -3.40 -22.08
N THR A 56 2.46 -3.17 -21.74
CA THR A 56 3.53 -4.16 -21.90
C THR A 56 3.49 -5.16 -20.76
N ASP A 57 4.10 -6.32 -20.96
CA ASP A 57 4.17 -7.34 -19.91
C ASP A 57 5.06 -6.86 -18.75
N GLU A 58 6.14 -6.13 -19.03
CA GLU A 58 6.97 -5.46 -18.02
C GLU A 58 6.12 -4.52 -17.12
N ALA A 59 5.25 -3.70 -17.70
CA ALA A 59 4.37 -2.83 -16.93
C ALA A 59 3.37 -3.63 -16.07
N LYS A 60 2.86 -4.77 -16.58
CA LYS A 60 1.96 -5.65 -15.80
C LYS A 60 2.70 -6.33 -14.64
N GLU A 61 3.92 -6.82 -14.88
CA GLU A 61 4.76 -7.43 -13.85
C GLU A 61 5.05 -6.45 -12.72
N ILE A 62 5.45 -5.22 -13.07
CA ILE A 62 5.71 -4.16 -12.07
C ILE A 62 4.43 -3.76 -11.33
N THR A 63 3.29 -3.71 -12.03
CA THR A 63 1.99 -3.48 -11.39
C THR A 63 1.69 -4.58 -10.37
N GLN A 64 1.92 -5.84 -10.72
CA GLN A 64 1.70 -6.98 -9.84
C GLN A 64 2.61 -6.90 -8.60
N SER A 65 3.90 -6.58 -8.77
CA SER A 65 4.83 -6.40 -7.65
C SER A 65 4.36 -5.32 -6.68
N TYR A 66 3.88 -4.18 -7.20
CA TYR A 66 3.31 -3.13 -6.36
C TYR A 66 2.01 -3.56 -5.66
N GLN A 67 1.13 -4.29 -6.35
CA GLN A 67 -0.09 -4.83 -5.76
C GLN A 67 0.22 -5.82 -4.61
N ASP A 68 1.25 -6.66 -4.77
CA ASP A 68 1.68 -7.59 -3.74
C ASP A 68 2.26 -6.85 -2.52
N LEU A 69 3.10 -5.83 -2.74
CA LEU A 69 3.59 -4.95 -1.67
C LEU A 69 2.42 -4.25 -0.94
N ARG A 70 1.47 -3.69 -1.69
CA ARG A 70 0.27 -3.05 -1.13
C ARG A 70 -0.53 -4.04 -0.29
N LYS A 71 -0.67 -5.28 -0.76
CA LYS A 71 -1.41 -6.33 -0.05
C LYS A 71 -0.80 -6.61 1.32
N THR A 72 0.53 -6.65 1.45
CA THR A 72 1.19 -6.80 2.75
C THR A 72 0.78 -5.73 3.76
N TYR A 73 0.72 -4.46 3.33
CA TYR A 73 0.25 -3.38 4.19
C TYR A 73 -1.24 -3.50 4.54
N ILE A 74 -2.08 -3.86 3.57
CA ILE A 74 -3.53 -4.05 3.80
C ILE A 74 -3.80 -5.20 4.76
N ASP A 75 -3.10 -6.33 4.61
CA ASP A 75 -3.22 -7.48 5.49
C ASP A 75 -2.82 -7.08 6.92
N LYS A 76 -1.72 -6.32 7.07
CA LYS A 76 -1.30 -5.81 8.38
C LYS A 76 -2.32 -4.86 9.01
N LEU A 77 -2.89 -3.95 8.23
CA LEU A 77 -3.95 -3.05 8.69
C LEU A 77 -5.18 -3.85 9.17
N LYS A 78 -5.56 -4.88 8.43
CA LYS A 78 -6.70 -5.75 8.77
C LYS A 78 -6.47 -6.52 10.06
N GLU A 79 -5.26 -7.05 10.27
CA GLU A 79 -4.88 -7.70 11.54
C GLU A 79 -5.04 -6.74 12.73
N LEU A 80 -4.51 -5.52 12.60
CA LEU A 80 -4.59 -4.48 13.63
C LEU A 80 -6.05 -4.08 13.91
N GLU A 81 -6.86 -3.89 12.88
CA GLU A 81 -8.28 -3.55 13.04
C GLU A 81 -9.07 -4.69 13.71
N ASN A 82 -8.76 -5.95 13.38
CA ASN A 82 -9.34 -7.12 14.05
C ASN A 82 -8.94 -7.21 15.51
N GLU A 83 -7.64 -7.03 15.83
CA GLU A 83 -7.14 -7.02 17.21
C GLU A 83 -7.82 -5.94 18.05
N LYS A 84 -7.88 -4.71 17.51
CA LYS A 84 -8.59 -3.59 18.15
C LYS A 84 -10.05 -3.91 18.42
N THR A 85 -10.73 -4.50 17.44
CA THR A 85 -12.16 -4.85 17.57
C THR A 85 -12.37 -5.91 18.65
N ARG A 86 -11.51 -6.93 18.72
CA ARG A 86 -11.53 -7.94 19.78
C ARG A 86 -11.33 -7.32 21.16
N LEU A 87 -10.30 -6.50 21.34
CA LEU A 87 -10.02 -5.83 22.61
C LEU A 87 -11.15 -4.90 23.06
N LYS A 88 -11.79 -4.19 22.13
CA LYS A 88 -12.97 -3.37 22.45
C LYS A 88 -14.15 -4.22 22.93
N ARG A 89 -14.38 -5.39 22.34
CA ARG A 89 -15.41 -6.32 22.81
C ARG A 89 -15.08 -6.88 24.19
N GLU A 90 -13.82 -7.22 24.46
CA GLU A 90 -13.41 -7.74 25.78
C GLU A 90 -13.54 -6.70 26.91
N LEU A 91 -13.42 -5.41 26.59
CA LEU A 91 -13.48 -4.32 27.58
C LEU A 91 -14.87 -3.70 27.77
N PHE A 92 -15.72 -3.72 26.74
CA PHE A 92 -16.98 -2.99 26.71
C PHE A 92 -18.19 -3.82 26.24
N GLY A 93 -17.98 -5.09 25.87
CA GLY A 93 -19.04 -6.05 25.55
C GLY A 93 -19.33 -6.94 26.74
#